data_AF-A0A6J6L644-F1
#
_entry.id   AF-A0A6J6L644-F1
#
_cell.length_a   1.000
_cell.length_b   1.000
_cell.length_c   1.000
_cell.angle_alpha   90.00
_cell.angle_beta   90.00
_cell.angle_gamma   90.00
#
_symmetry.space_group_name_H-M   'P 1'
#
loop_
_entity.id
_entity.type
_entity.pdbx_description
1 polymer ?
#
loop_
_entity_poly.entity_id
_entity_poly.type
_entity_poly.pdbx_seq_one_letter_code
_entity_poly.pdbx_strand_id
1 'polypeptide(L)'
;MASNDGDRSKFFPLIEKKHGGPISLWIDRLRDLGEAKYPEQIAYLRENHGFSQAHANALVMYVRGSTSSKRFNSPAEYFKTLDPSVAKKIKEIFASITKTYTDLELVMAWNQPMLKTGDQYILGISVSKNHITIGPFNTDFVEIFAKKLEKYESNKKTFKVPFDWKVDGALMRAIVKDRLAELS
;
A
#
# COMPACT_ATOMS: atom_id res chain seq x y z
N MET A 1 20.76 -7.66 -2.11
CA MET A 1 19.31 -7.46 -2.33
C MET A 1 18.84 -6.40 -1.35
N ALA A 2 18.12 -5.36 -1.80
CA ALA A 2 17.54 -4.39 -0.89
C ALA A 2 16.54 -5.14 0.02
N SER A 3 16.79 -5.11 1.32
CA SER A 3 15.97 -5.82 2.30
C SER A 3 14.52 -5.34 2.28
N ASN A 4 13.62 -6.28 2.56
CA ASN A 4 12.17 -6.14 2.68
C ASN A 4 11.67 -5.10 3.71
N ASP A 5 12.56 -4.38 4.40
CA ASP A 5 12.30 -3.74 5.70
C ASP A 5 11.88 -2.28 5.63
N GLY A 6 12.01 -1.64 4.45
CA GLY A 6 11.55 -0.27 4.19
C GLY A 6 12.49 0.82 4.70
N ASP A 7 13.67 0.47 5.20
CA ASP A 7 14.69 1.42 5.64
C ASP A 7 15.19 2.27 4.47
N ARG A 8 14.95 3.59 4.55
CA ARG A 8 15.32 4.53 3.50
C ARG A 8 16.83 4.75 3.41
N SER A 9 17.58 4.52 4.49
CA SER A 9 19.04 4.68 4.48
C SER A 9 19.74 3.69 3.55
N LYS A 10 19.05 2.61 3.14
CA LYS A 10 19.57 1.62 2.18
C LYS A 10 19.75 2.15 0.77
N PHE A 11 19.14 3.29 0.46
CA PHE A 11 19.41 4.01 -0.78
C PHE A 11 20.71 4.82 -0.72
N PHE A 12 21.28 5.10 0.46
CA PHE A 12 22.41 6.01 0.61
C PHE A 12 23.66 5.54 -0.13
N PRO A 13 24.11 4.27 -0.03
CA PRO A 13 25.29 3.83 -0.79
C PRO A 13 25.09 3.94 -2.31
N LEU A 14 23.87 3.74 -2.80
CA LEU A 14 23.54 3.91 -4.22
C LEU A 14 23.46 5.38 -4.62
N ILE A 15 23.00 6.25 -3.73
CA ILE A 15 22.97 7.70 -3.94
C ILE A 15 24.39 8.24 -4.04
N GLU A 16 25.23 7.93 -3.05
CA GLU A 16 26.65 8.34 -3.03
C GLU A 16 27.38 7.84 -4.28
N LYS A 17 27.17 6.58 -4.66
CA LYS A 17 27.76 5.99 -5.87
C LYS A 17 27.31 6.68 -7.16
N LYS A 18 26.03 7.06 -7.28
CA LYS A 18 25.48 7.61 -8.55
C LYS A 18 25.60 9.13 -8.66
N HIS A 19 25.50 9.85 -7.55
CA HIS A 19 25.43 11.31 -7.53
C HIS A 19 26.72 11.94 -6.98
N GLY A 20 27.59 11.14 -6.35
CA GLY A 20 28.88 11.58 -5.81
C GLY A 20 28.76 12.22 -4.42
N GLY A 21 29.89 12.28 -3.71
CA GLY A 21 29.97 12.83 -2.36
C GLY A 21 29.30 11.94 -1.28
N PRO A 22 29.57 12.23 0.01
CA PRO A 22 28.93 11.51 1.12
C PRO A 22 27.46 11.92 1.26
N ILE A 23 26.63 11.06 1.85
CA ILE A 23 25.20 11.34 2.04
C ILE A 23 24.94 12.59 2.89
N SER A 24 25.84 12.92 3.82
CA SER A 24 25.78 14.15 4.63
C SER A 24 25.71 15.41 3.77
N LEU A 25 26.46 15.47 2.67
CA LEU A 25 26.43 16.59 1.72
C LEU A 25 25.01 16.81 1.18
N TRP A 26 24.32 15.73 0.83
CA TRP A 26 22.98 15.82 0.26
C TRP A 26 21.92 16.13 1.32
N ILE A 27 22.10 15.64 2.54
CA ILE A 27 21.27 16.00 3.69
C ILE A 27 21.39 17.50 3.97
N ASP A 28 22.60 18.05 3.99
CA ASP A 28 22.84 19.46 4.26
C ASP A 28 22.27 20.34 3.15
N ARG A 29 22.46 19.97 1.87
CA ARG A 29 21.82 20.66 0.73
C ARG A 29 20.30 20.72 0.85
N LEU A 30 19.66 19.67 1.34
CA LEU A 30 18.21 19.67 1.56
C LEU A 30 17.79 20.53 2.76
N ARG A 31 18.61 20.60 3.81
CA ARG A 31 18.37 21.47 4.97
C ARG A 31 18.52 22.94 4.60
N ASP A 32 19.45 23.26 3.71
CA ASP A 32 19.68 24.61 3.19
C ASP A 32 18.49 25.15 2.37
N LEU A 33 17.59 24.27 1.91
CA LEU A 33 16.33 24.67 1.26
C LEU A 33 15.28 25.22 2.25
N GLY A 34 15.53 25.14 3.55
CA GLY A 34 14.65 25.69 4.59
C GLY A 34 13.22 25.14 4.51
N GLU A 35 12.25 26.04 4.37
CA GLU A 35 10.80 25.74 4.35
C GLU A 35 10.29 25.17 3.01
N ALA A 36 11.18 24.80 2.08
CA ALA A 36 10.80 24.20 0.82
C ALA A 36 9.89 23.00 1.03
N LYS A 37 8.75 22.98 0.34
CA LYS A 37 7.78 21.90 0.41
C LYS A 37 8.35 20.62 -0.20
N TYR A 38 7.77 19.49 0.17
CA TYR A 38 8.17 18.18 -0.35
C TYR A 38 8.33 18.15 -1.89
N PRO A 39 7.41 18.68 -2.71
CA PRO A 39 7.58 18.68 -4.16
C PRO A 39 8.81 19.47 -4.63
N GLU A 40 9.12 20.59 -3.98
CA GLU A 40 10.25 21.46 -4.32
C GLU A 40 11.58 20.77 -3.98
N GLN A 41 11.66 20.10 -2.83
CA GLN A 41 12.84 19.31 -2.45
C GLN A 41 13.08 18.13 -3.43
N ILE A 42 12.01 17.49 -3.89
CA ILE A 42 12.08 16.43 -4.91
C ILE A 42 12.54 16.99 -6.25
N ALA A 43 11.95 18.09 -6.71
CA ALA A 43 12.33 18.75 -7.95
C ALA A 43 13.80 19.18 -7.93
N TYR A 44 14.26 19.81 -6.84
CA TYR A 44 15.66 20.19 -6.65
C TYR A 44 16.62 19.01 -6.88
N LEU A 45 16.38 17.86 -6.26
CA LEU A 45 17.25 16.69 -6.44
C LEU A 45 17.15 16.08 -7.86
N ARG A 46 15.95 16.00 -8.42
CA ARG A 46 15.73 15.33 -9.69
C ARG A 46 16.21 16.17 -10.87
N GLU A 47 15.82 17.43 -10.91
CA GLU A 47 16.04 18.33 -12.04
C GLU A 47 17.45 18.90 -12.03
N ASN A 48 17.99 19.24 -10.86
CA ASN A 48 19.31 19.88 -10.77
C ASN A 48 20.45 18.87 -10.56
N HIS A 49 20.14 17.70 -9.98
CA HIS A 49 21.17 16.71 -9.58
C HIS A 49 20.93 15.30 -10.16
N GLY A 50 19.94 15.14 -11.03
CA GLY A 50 19.69 13.90 -11.77
C GLY A 50 19.19 12.73 -10.92
N PHE A 51 18.66 12.97 -9.71
CA PHE A 51 18.14 11.90 -8.86
C PHE A 51 16.97 11.17 -9.53
N SER A 52 16.89 9.86 -9.30
CA SER A 52 15.65 9.11 -9.58
C SER A 52 14.56 9.45 -8.57
N GLN A 53 13.29 9.14 -8.89
CA GLN A 53 12.17 9.33 -7.93
C GLN A 53 12.43 8.61 -6.61
N ALA A 54 12.93 7.37 -6.68
CA ALA A 54 13.16 6.54 -5.51
C ALA A 54 14.28 7.11 -4.63
N HIS A 55 15.39 7.53 -5.24
CA HIS A 55 16.50 8.14 -4.51
C HIS A 55 16.10 9.47 -3.86
N ALA A 56 15.43 10.34 -4.63
CA ALA A 56 14.97 11.63 -4.13
C ALA A 56 13.96 11.44 -2.99
N ASN A 57 12.96 10.57 -3.15
CA ASN A 57 11.99 10.29 -2.10
C ASN A 57 12.65 9.71 -0.84
N ALA A 58 13.58 8.76 -0.99
CA ALA A 58 14.25 8.14 0.14
C ALA A 58 14.99 9.20 0.99
N LEU A 59 15.80 10.04 0.33
CA LEU A 59 16.58 11.06 1.01
C LEU A 59 15.71 12.17 1.60
N VAL A 60 14.78 12.72 0.82
CA VAL A 60 13.88 13.80 1.30
C VAL A 60 13.05 13.33 2.49
N MET A 61 12.48 12.12 2.44
CA MET A 61 11.70 11.61 3.56
C MET A 61 12.57 11.36 4.80
N TYR A 62 13.80 10.90 4.62
CA TYR A 62 14.74 10.72 5.72
C TYR A 62 15.07 12.06 6.41
N VAL A 63 15.40 13.10 5.64
CA VAL A 63 15.66 14.46 6.17
C VAL A 63 14.44 15.02 6.91
N ARG A 64 13.24 14.67 6.47
CA ARG A 64 11.96 15.04 7.10
C ARG A 64 11.58 14.15 8.31
N GLY A 65 12.50 13.34 8.81
CA GLY A 65 12.31 12.51 10.00
C GLY A 65 11.60 11.17 9.76
N SER A 66 11.30 10.81 8.52
CA SER A 66 10.71 9.51 8.18
C SER A 66 11.79 8.55 7.70
N THR A 67 12.31 7.73 8.60
CA THR A 67 13.40 6.78 8.30
C THR A 67 12.93 5.52 7.58
N SER A 68 11.66 5.11 7.74
CA SER A 68 11.10 3.91 7.09
C SER A 68 9.85 4.17 6.25
N SER A 69 9.75 3.51 5.10
CA SER A 69 8.56 3.49 4.26
C SER A 69 7.42 2.65 4.84
N LYS A 70 7.72 1.82 5.85
CA LYS A 70 6.71 1.10 6.63
C LYS A 70 6.17 2.01 7.73
N ARG A 71 4.84 2.19 7.71
CA ARG A 71 4.09 2.92 8.73
C ARG A 71 3.51 1.99 9.78
N PHE A 72 3.30 0.73 9.41
CA PHE A 72 2.67 -0.29 10.24
C PHE A 72 3.47 -1.57 10.12
N ASN A 73 3.73 -2.22 11.25
CA ASN A 73 4.39 -3.52 11.32
C ASN A 73 3.40 -4.67 11.19
N SER A 74 2.12 -4.42 11.54
CA SER A 74 1.08 -5.44 11.51
C SER A 74 -0.29 -4.87 11.14
N PRO A 75 -1.23 -5.71 10.66
CA PRO A 75 -2.62 -5.31 10.47
C PRO A 75 -3.27 -4.79 11.76
N ALA A 76 -2.86 -5.33 12.93
CA ALA A 76 -3.39 -4.89 14.21
C ALA A 76 -3.04 -3.43 14.54
N GLU A 77 -1.81 -2.99 14.23
CA GLU A 77 -1.42 -1.58 14.35
C GLU A 77 -2.22 -0.69 13.39
N TYR A 78 -2.36 -1.11 12.13
CA TYR A 78 -3.17 -0.40 11.14
C TYR A 78 -4.62 -0.23 11.61
N PHE A 79 -5.26 -1.27 12.14
CA PHE A 79 -6.64 -1.18 12.59
C PHE A 79 -6.83 -0.25 13.80
N LYS A 80 -5.80 -0.01 14.61
CA LYS A 80 -5.88 0.95 15.73
C LYS A 80 -5.96 2.41 15.27
N THR A 81 -5.55 2.71 14.03
CA THR A 81 -5.61 4.08 13.49
C THR A 81 -6.94 4.42 12.82
N LEU A 82 -7.83 3.44 12.67
CA LEU A 82 -9.13 3.62 12.03
C LEU A 82 -10.23 3.88 13.04
N ASP A 83 -11.32 4.47 12.57
CA ASP A 83 -12.58 4.47 13.32
C ASP A 83 -12.97 3.01 13.68
N PRO A 84 -13.39 2.72 14.93
CA PRO A 84 -13.70 1.36 15.37
C PRO A 84 -14.74 0.65 14.52
N SER A 85 -15.74 1.37 14.01
CA SER A 85 -16.79 0.78 13.16
C SER A 85 -16.24 0.37 11.79
N VAL A 86 -15.35 1.18 11.21
CA VAL A 86 -14.66 0.89 9.96
C VAL A 86 -13.69 -0.28 10.15
N ALA A 87 -12.91 -0.29 11.24
CA ALA A 87 -12.01 -1.40 11.56
C ALA A 87 -12.79 -2.72 11.74
N LYS A 88 -13.93 -2.68 12.45
CA LYS A 88 -14.82 -3.85 12.60
C LYS A 88 -15.32 -4.33 11.25
N LYS A 89 -15.74 -3.41 10.36
CA LYS A 89 -16.22 -3.75 9.01
C LYS A 89 -15.16 -4.48 8.20
N ILE A 90 -13.92 -3.99 8.20
CA ILE A 90 -12.82 -4.60 7.44
C ILE A 90 -12.48 -5.98 8.00
N LYS A 91 -12.49 -6.14 9.33
CA LYS A 91 -12.32 -7.46 9.97
C LYS A 91 -13.46 -8.42 9.62
N GLU A 92 -14.70 -7.95 9.52
CA GLU A 92 -15.84 -8.75 9.05
C GLU A 92 -15.64 -9.23 7.60
N ILE A 93 -15.12 -8.37 6.71
CA ILE A 93 -14.81 -8.74 5.33
C ILE A 93 -13.77 -9.86 5.30
N PHE A 94 -12.62 -9.67 5.96
CA PHE A 94 -11.57 -10.70 6.00
C PHE A 94 -12.07 -11.99 6.64
N ALA A 95 -12.78 -11.92 7.77
CA ALA A 95 -13.34 -13.09 8.43
C ALA A 95 -14.36 -13.85 7.56
N SER A 96 -15.11 -13.15 6.69
CA SER A 96 -16.06 -13.80 5.77
C SER A 96 -15.38 -14.66 4.71
N ILE A 97 -14.11 -14.36 4.40
CA ILE A 97 -13.25 -15.06 3.45
C ILE A 97 -12.48 -16.17 4.16
N THR A 98 -11.76 -15.84 5.25
CA THR A 98 -10.85 -16.77 5.93
C THR A 98 -11.57 -17.90 6.68
N LYS A 99 -12.88 -17.75 6.95
CA LYS A 99 -13.73 -18.87 7.39
C LYS A 99 -13.84 -20.01 6.37
N THR A 100 -13.68 -19.72 5.08
CA THR A 100 -13.75 -20.72 3.99
C THR A 100 -12.37 -21.04 3.43
N TYR A 101 -11.51 -20.03 3.30
CA TYR A 101 -10.14 -20.18 2.80
C TYR A 101 -9.17 -20.02 3.97
N THR A 102 -9.00 -21.08 4.75
CA THR A 102 -8.24 -21.07 6.01
C THR A 102 -6.74 -20.87 5.82
N ASP A 103 -6.23 -21.17 4.63
CA ASP A 103 -4.81 -21.08 4.29
C ASP A 103 -4.39 -19.65 3.89
N LEU A 104 -5.34 -18.70 3.82
CA LEU A 104 -5.04 -17.31 3.53
C LEU A 104 -4.53 -16.59 4.76
N GLU A 105 -3.36 -15.97 4.62
CA GLU A 105 -2.73 -15.20 5.67
C GLU A 105 -3.08 -13.72 5.55
N LEU A 106 -3.51 -13.11 6.66
CA LEU A 106 -3.68 -11.66 6.75
C LEU A 106 -2.35 -11.01 7.09
N VAL A 107 -1.78 -10.28 6.13
CA VAL A 107 -0.48 -9.60 6.24
C VAL A 107 -0.60 -8.10 6.08
N MET A 108 0.47 -7.40 6.45
CA MET A 108 0.63 -5.96 6.20
C MET A 108 1.57 -5.76 5.01
N ALA A 109 1.02 -5.31 3.87
CA ALA A 109 1.80 -5.05 2.65
C ALA A 109 1.45 -3.67 2.09
N TRP A 110 2.46 -2.90 1.67
CA TRP A 110 2.30 -1.51 1.20
C TRP A 110 1.47 -0.61 2.15
N ASN A 111 1.61 -0.83 3.47
CA ASN A 111 0.82 -0.16 4.51
C ASN A 111 -0.70 -0.38 4.40
N GLN A 112 -1.13 -1.46 3.76
CA GLN A 112 -2.52 -1.91 3.63
C GLN A 112 -2.72 -3.37 4.04
N PRO A 113 -3.80 -3.72 4.76
CA PRO A 113 -4.06 -5.10 5.14
C PRO A 113 -4.42 -5.91 3.88
N MET A 114 -3.78 -7.06 3.72
CA MET A 114 -3.96 -7.93 2.55
C MET A 114 -4.03 -9.40 2.94
N LEU A 115 -4.88 -10.15 2.25
CA LEU A 115 -4.83 -11.61 2.24
C LEU A 115 -3.84 -12.08 1.18
N LYS A 116 -3.02 -13.07 1.52
CA LYS A 116 -2.11 -13.73 0.58
C LYS A 116 -2.09 -15.25 0.76
N THR A 117 -1.60 -15.96 -0.25
CA THR A 117 -1.21 -17.38 -0.19
C THR A 117 0.19 -17.52 -0.78
N GLY A 118 1.13 -18.12 -0.05
CA GLY A 118 2.54 -18.09 -0.43
C GLY A 118 3.03 -16.66 -0.71
N ASP A 119 3.55 -16.40 -1.90
CA ASP A 119 3.98 -15.07 -2.34
C ASP A 119 2.91 -14.30 -3.15
N GLN A 120 1.72 -14.86 -3.32
CA GLN A 120 0.65 -14.31 -4.13
C GLN A 120 -0.38 -13.54 -3.30
N TYR A 121 -0.60 -12.27 -3.64
CA TYR A 121 -1.67 -11.47 -3.04
C TYR A 121 -3.03 -11.85 -3.64
N ILE A 122 -4.02 -11.95 -2.75
CA ILE A 122 -5.37 -12.42 -3.05
C ILE A 122 -6.41 -11.31 -2.90
N LEU A 123 -6.34 -10.52 -1.84
CA LEU A 123 -7.29 -9.42 -1.65
C LEU A 123 -6.70 -8.36 -0.70
N GLY A 124 -6.65 -7.11 -1.15
CA GLY A 124 -6.18 -5.97 -0.37
C GLY A 124 -7.30 -5.00 -0.06
N ILE A 125 -7.20 -4.34 1.10
CA ILE A 125 -8.16 -3.31 1.51
C ILE A 125 -7.43 -2.02 1.85
N SER A 126 -8.01 -0.90 1.40
CA SER A 126 -7.57 0.44 1.80
C SER A 126 -8.76 1.27 2.25
N VAL A 127 -8.50 2.26 3.11
CA VAL A 127 -9.51 3.20 3.61
C VAL A 127 -9.19 4.60 3.11
N SER A 128 -10.17 5.22 2.47
CA SER A 128 -10.16 6.64 2.08
C SER A 128 -11.17 7.41 2.94
N LYS A 129 -11.25 8.74 2.80
CA LYS A 129 -12.08 9.61 3.64
C LYS A 129 -13.54 9.14 3.79
N ASN A 130 -14.14 8.60 2.73
CA ASN A 130 -15.58 8.30 2.68
C ASN A 130 -15.92 6.84 2.29
N HIS A 131 -14.92 5.98 2.05
CA HIS A 131 -15.17 4.63 1.55
C HIS A 131 -14.02 3.67 1.85
N ILE A 132 -14.34 2.38 1.79
CA ILE A 132 -13.39 1.28 1.75
C ILE A 132 -13.18 0.89 0.29
N THR A 133 -11.93 0.78 -0.14
CA THR A 133 -11.58 0.24 -1.47
C THR A 133 -11.10 -1.19 -1.31
N ILE A 134 -11.65 -2.10 -2.11
CA ILE A 134 -11.30 -3.52 -2.13
C ILE A 134 -10.63 -3.83 -3.46
N GLY A 135 -9.44 -4.45 -3.40
CA GLY A 135 -8.60 -4.80 -4.55
C GLY A 135 -8.32 -6.31 -4.59
N PRO A 136 -8.98 -7.08 -5.46
CA PRO A 136 -8.86 -8.54 -5.50
C PRO A 136 -7.69 -9.12 -6.31
N PHE A 137 -6.78 -8.28 -6.83
CA PHE A 137 -5.54 -8.69 -7.52
C PHE A 137 -5.70 -9.62 -8.74
N ASN A 138 -6.91 -9.85 -9.23
CA ASN A 138 -7.22 -10.52 -10.50
C ASN A 138 -7.45 -9.50 -11.63
N THR A 139 -7.23 -9.91 -12.87
CA THR A 139 -7.18 -8.99 -14.02
C THR A 139 -8.55 -8.60 -14.56
N ASP A 140 -9.56 -9.46 -14.42
CA ASP A 140 -10.85 -9.31 -15.13
C ASP A 140 -12.09 -9.38 -14.22
N PHE A 141 -11.90 -9.23 -12.91
CA PHE A 141 -12.97 -9.42 -11.93
C PHE A 141 -14.17 -8.49 -12.12
N VAL A 142 -13.95 -7.27 -12.61
CA VAL A 142 -15.07 -6.35 -12.85
C VAL A 142 -15.99 -6.89 -13.93
N GLU A 143 -15.44 -7.53 -14.96
CA GLU A 143 -16.23 -8.12 -16.04
C GLU A 143 -16.93 -9.39 -15.54
N ILE A 144 -16.21 -10.26 -14.85
CA ILE A 144 -16.75 -11.52 -14.28
C ILE A 144 -17.89 -11.25 -13.28
N PHE A 145 -17.75 -10.22 -12.45
CA PHE A 145 -18.71 -9.85 -11.42
C PHE A 145 -19.56 -8.63 -11.77
N ALA A 146 -19.64 -8.23 -13.05
CA ALA A 146 -20.26 -6.97 -13.50
C ALA A 146 -21.65 -6.74 -12.91
N LYS A 147 -22.54 -7.75 -12.99
CA LYS A 147 -23.90 -7.67 -12.44
C LYS A 147 -23.93 -7.48 -10.91
N LYS A 148 -22.97 -8.05 -10.19
CA LYS A 148 -22.87 -7.89 -8.72
C LYS A 148 -22.25 -6.55 -8.33
N LEU A 149 -21.44 -5.98 -9.22
CA LEU A 149 -20.70 -4.74 -9.00
C LEU A 149 -21.38 -3.50 -9.58
N GLU A 150 -22.46 -3.64 -10.34
CA GLU A 150 -23.21 -2.53 -10.98
C GLU A 150 -23.59 -1.40 -10.01
N LYS A 151 -23.88 -1.75 -8.74
CA LYS A 151 -24.22 -0.79 -7.68
C LYS A 151 -23.01 -0.15 -6.98
N TYR A 152 -21.79 -0.49 -7.37
CA TYR A 152 -20.55 -0.01 -6.76
C TYR A 152 -19.72 0.77 -7.79
N GLU A 153 -19.08 1.83 -7.33
CA GLU A 153 -18.05 2.48 -8.13
C GLU A 153 -16.85 1.52 -8.26
N SER A 154 -16.52 1.12 -9.49
CA SER A 154 -15.44 0.18 -9.78
C SER A 154 -14.57 0.65 -10.94
N ASN A 155 -13.34 0.14 -10.97
CA ASN A 155 -12.40 0.23 -12.08
C ASN A 155 -11.76 -1.15 -12.28
N LYS A 156 -10.93 -1.30 -13.31
CA LYS A 156 -10.30 -2.58 -13.68
C LYS A 156 -9.62 -3.34 -12.52
N LYS A 157 -9.22 -2.66 -11.44
CA LYS A 157 -8.43 -3.26 -10.33
C LYS A 157 -9.13 -3.26 -8.98
N THR A 158 -10.17 -2.46 -8.80
CA THR A 158 -10.77 -2.22 -7.48
C THR A 158 -12.24 -1.84 -7.57
N PHE A 159 -12.97 -2.02 -6.48
CA PHE A 159 -14.29 -1.43 -6.29
C PHE A 159 -14.39 -0.80 -4.90
N LYS A 160 -15.32 0.15 -4.76
CA LYS A 160 -15.51 0.92 -3.53
C LYS A 160 -16.83 0.54 -2.86
N VAL A 161 -16.78 0.48 -1.53
CA VAL A 161 -17.96 0.26 -0.68
C VAL A 161 -18.03 1.33 0.41
N PRO A 162 -19.22 1.81 0.78
CA PRO A 162 -19.38 2.78 1.87
C PRO A 162 -19.09 2.12 3.24
N PHE A 163 -18.88 2.93 4.28
CA PHE A 163 -18.56 2.42 5.63
C PHE A 163 -19.72 1.64 6.28
N ASP A 164 -20.96 1.97 5.94
CA ASP A 164 -22.17 1.29 6.38
C ASP A 164 -22.50 0.03 5.56
N TRP A 165 -21.61 -0.36 4.63
CA TRP A 165 -21.84 -1.50 3.76
C TRP A 165 -22.12 -2.78 4.56
N LYS A 166 -23.22 -3.44 4.21
CA LYS A 166 -23.50 -4.81 4.68
C LYS A 166 -22.62 -5.78 3.91
N VAL A 167 -21.65 -6.38 4.60
CA VAL A 167 -20.67 -7.29 3.99
C VAL A 167 -21.38 -8.42 3.25
N ASP A 168 -21.17 -8.47 1.94
CA ASP A 168 -21.62 -9.58 1.09
C ASP A 168 -20.54 -10.66 1.07
N GLY A 169 -20.55 -11.52 2.10
CA GLY A 169 -19.55 -12.59 2.22
C GLY A 169 -19.58 -13.59 1.07
N ALA A 170 -20.73 -13.77 0.40
CA ALA A 170 -20.82 -14.65 -0.76
C ALA A 170 -20.08 -14.05 -1.96
N LEU A 171 -20.25 -12.75 -2.22
CA LEU A 171 -19.48 -12.04 -3.23
C LEU A 171 -17.97 -12.07 -2.92
N MET A 172 -17.58 -11.83 -1.67
CA MET A 172 -16.15 -11.85 -1.29
C MET A 172 -15.51 -13.21 -1.51
N ARG A 173 -16.19 -14.30 -1.15
CA ARG A 173 -15.68 -15.64 -1.40
C ARG A 173 -15.65 -16.00 -2.88
N ALA A 174 -16.60 -15.49 -3.69
CA ALA A 174 -16.61 -15.72 -5.13
C ALA A 174 -15.44 -15.01 -5.82
N ILE A 175 -15.18 -13.75 -5.46
CA ILE A 175 -14.02 -12.99 -5.96
C ILE A 175 -12.70 -13.67 -5.57
N VAL A 176 -12.57 -14.13 -4.33
CA VAL A 176 -11.36 -14.83 -3.88
C VAL A 176 -11.20 -16.18 -4.59
N LYS A 177 -12.30 -16.91 -4.85
CA LYS A 177 -12.26 -18.15 -5.61
C LYS A 177 -11.68 -17.94 -7.00
N ASP A 178 -12.16 -16.90 -7.67
CA ASP A 178 -11.73 -16.53 -9.02
C ASP A 178 -10.24 -16.19 -9.06
N ARG A 179 -9.76 -15.36 -8.12
CA ARG A 179 -8.33 -15.06 -8.00
C ARG A 179 -7.47 -16.30 -7.73
N LEU A 180 -7.93 -17.23 -6.89
CA LEU A 180 -7.19 -18.46 -6.63
C LEU A 180 -7.14 -19.38 -7.86
N ALA A 181 -8.19 -19.39 -8.69
CA ALA A 181 -8.21 -20.17 -9.92
C ALA A 181 -7.19 -19.65 -10.96
N GLU A 182 -6.93 -18.35 -11.01
CA GLU A 182 -5.87 -17.76 -11.87
C GLU A 182 -4.44 -18.18 -11.46
N LEU A 183 -4.26 -18.63 -10.22
CA LEU A 183 -2.96 -19.03 -9.67
C LEU A 183 -2.70 -20.53 -9.79
N SER A 184 -3.69 -21.29 -10.27
CA SER A 184 -3.68 -22.76 -10.35
C SER A 184 -3.14 -23.26 -11.70
#